data_AF-A0A2V8GG64-F1
#
_entry.id   AF-A0A2V8GG64-F1
#
_cell.length_a   1.000
_cell.length_b   1.000
_cell.length_c   1.000
_cell.angle_alpha   90.00
_cell.angle_beta   90.00
_cell.angle_gamma   90.00
#
_symmetry.space_group_name_H-M   'P 1'
#
loop_
_entity.id
_entity.type
_entity.pdbx_description
1 polymer ?
#
loop_
_entity_poly.entity_id
_entity_poly.type
_entity_poly.pdbx_seq_one_letter_code
_entity_poly.pdbx_strand_id
1 'polypeptide(L)'
;MRRPHPTLTPQELAIMKELWALDEATVRDIFERLRRVRPIAYTTVLTMMKVLEQKGYVRKTLVDRAHVYKPSRPRQQVVGAMVRDFVERVFDGASRPLLVHLVKDTRLTDKQRAAILRLIDEAEP
;
A
#
# COMPACT_ATOMS: atom_id res chain seq x y z
N MET A 1 -19.28 -2.68 -16.11
CA MET A 1 -18.33 -3.14 -15.07
C MET A 1 -17.15 -2.17 -15.01
N ARG A 2 -16.73 -1.71 -13.82
CA ARG A 2 -15.61 -0.77 -13.66
C ARG A 2 -14.30 -1.48 -14.03
N ARG A 3 -13.49 -0.93 -14.94
CA ARG A 3 -12.17 -1.50 -15.26
C ARG A 3 -11.35 -1.65 -13.97
N PRO A 4 -10.70 -2.80 -13.73
CA PRO A 4 -9.87 -2.97 -12.55
C PRO A 4 -8.77 -1.90 -12.52
N HIS A 5 -8.64 -1.21 -11.38
CA HIS A 5 -7.52 -0.29 -11.18
C HIS A 5 -6.22 -1.11 -11.24
N PRO A 6 -5.19 -0.67 -11.98
CA PRO A 6 -3.93 -1.41 -12.13
C PRO A 6 -3.21 -1.62 -10.78
N THR A 7 -3.54 -0.77 -9.80
CA THR A 7 -2.96 -0.74 -8.46
C THR A 7 -4.03 -0.86 -7.36
N LEU A 8 -3.63 -0.73 -6.09
CA LEU A 8 -4.53 -0.80 -4.94
C LEU A 8 -5.38 0.48 -4.82
N THR A 9 -6.68 0.31 -4.59
CA THR A 9 -7.55 1.42 -4.19
C THR A 9 -7.24 1.86 -2.75
N PRO A 10 -7.71 3.05 -2.29
CA PRO A 10 -7.48 3.49 -0.91
C PRO A 10 -8.00 2.51 0.15
N GLN A 11 -9.11 1.82 -0.13
CA GLN A 11 -9.71 0.86 0.81
C GLN A 11 -8.92 -0.46 0.83
N GLU A 12 -8.46 -0.93 -0.33
CA GLU A 12 -7.57 -2.09 -0.46
C GLU A 12 -6.20 -1.83 0.19
N LEU A 13 -5.64 -0.63 0.02
CA LEU A 13 -4.38 -0.23 0.64
C LEU A 13 -4.50 -0.18 2.18
N ALA A 14 -5.63 0.26 2.71
CA ALA A 14 -5.86 0.25 4.16
C ALA A 14 -5.78 -1.18 4.72
N ILE A 15 -6.39 -2.15 4.03
CA ILE A 15 -6.29 -3.57 4.41
C ILE A 15 -4.84 -4.08 4.31
N MET A 16 -4.14 -3.79 3.21
CA MET A 16 -2.75 -4.21 3.03
C MET A 16 -1.82 -3.64 4.10
N LYS A 17 -2.06 -2.39 4.56
CA LYS A 17 -1.30 -1.78 5.67
C LYS A 17 -1.46 -2.56 6.96
N GLU A 18 -2.68 -2.96 7.31
CA GLU A 18 -2.92 -3.79 8.49
C GLU A 18 -2.31 -5.17 8.34
N LEU A 19 -2.42 -5.78 7.14
CA LEU A 19 -1.85 -7.10 6.88
C LEU A 19 -0.32 -7.10 6.92
N TRP A 20 0.35 -6.09 6.36
CA TRP A 20 1.81 -5.94 6.49
C TRP A 20 2.26 -5.73 7.94
N ALA A 21 1.42 -5.16 8.79
CA ALA A 21 1.74 -4.95 10.19
C ALA A 21 1.54 -6.21 11.06
N LEU A 22 0.79 -7.19 10.55
CA LEU A 22 0.52 -8.46 11.22
C LEU A 22 1.31 -9.65 10.62
N ASP A 23 1.93 -9.45 9.46
CA ASP A 23 2.54 -10.47 8.57
C ASP A 23 1.55 -11.51 8.02
N GLU A 24 0.59 -11.97 8.82
CA GLU A 24 -0.52 -12.83 8.44
C GLU A 24 -1.77 -12.46 9.24
N ALA A 25 -2.96 -12.60 8.64
CA ALA A 25 -4.19 -12.23 9.31
C ALA A 25 -5.43 -12.94 8.74
N THR A 26 -6.43 -13.15 9.57
CA THR A 26 -7.77 -13.51 9.13
C THR A 26 -8.58 -12.25 8.75
N VAL A 27 -9.73 -12.45 8.10
CA VAL A 27 -10.68 -11.35 7.84
C VAL A 27 -11.14 -10.68 9.14
N ARG A 28 -11.28 -11.45 10.22
CA ARG A 28 -11.68 -10.94 11.54
C ARG A 28 -10.61 -10.02 12.11
N ASP A 29 -9.34 -10.40 12.06
CA ASP A 29 -8.24 -9.58 12.60
C ASP A 29 -8.17 -8.20 11.91
N ILE A 30 -8.28 -8.19 10.58
CA ILE A 30 -8.28 -6.95 9.79
C ILE A 30 -9.52 -6.11 10.10
N PHE A 31 -10.71 -6.72 10.18
CA PHE A 31 -11.95 -6.03 10.53
C PHE A 31 -11.86 -5.36 11.91
N GLU A 32 -11.34 -6.09 12.90
CA GLU A 32 -11.18 -5.62 14.27
C GLU A 32 -10.21 -4.42 14.38
N ARG A 33 -9.18 -4.37 13.54
CA ARG A 33 -8.28 -3.22 13.46
C ARG A 33 -8.91 -2.03 12.75
N LEU A 34 -9.51 -2.24 11.58
CA LEU A 34 -10.08 -1.15 10.78
C LEU A 34 -11.27 -0.48 11.46
N ARG A 35 -12.12 -1.23 12.16
CA ARG A 35 -13.31 -0.69 12.84
C ARG A 35 -12.99 0.29 13.96
N ARG A 36 -11.77 0.25 14.51
CA ARG A 36 -11.29 1.18 15.55
C ARG A 36 -11.06 2.58 15.00
N VAL A 37 -10.77 2.70 13.70
CA VAL A 37 -10.46 3.97 13.04
C VAL A 37 -11.68 4.53 12.32
N ARG A 38 -12.52 3.67 11.73
CA ARG A 38 -13.73 4.08 11.02
C ARG A 38 -14.81 3.00 11.02
N PRO A 39 -16.10 3.36 10.92
CA PRO A 39 -17.15 2.39 10.65
C PRO A 39 -16.91 1.63 9.34
N ILE A 40 -16.96 0.30 9.38
CA ILE A 40 -16.85 -0.58 8.22
C ILE A 40 -17.62 -1.88 8.48
N ALA A 41 -18.27 -2.43 7.47
CA ALA A 41 -18.93 -3.73 7.60
C ALA A 41 -17.94 -4.88 7.42
N TYR A 42 -18.16 -6.00 8.15
CA TYR A 42 -17.33 -7.20 8.02
C TYR A 42 -17.32 -7.76 6.59
N THR A 43 -18.47 -7.76 5.92
CA THR A 43 -18.62 -8.22 4.53
C THR A 43 -17.82 -7.38 3.54
N THR A 44 -17.64 -6.08 3.82
CA THR A 44 -16.79 -5.18 3.04
C THR A 44 -15.33 -5.62 3.12
N VAL A 45 -14.82 -5.91 4.33
CA VAL A 45 -13.46 -6.43 4.52
C VAL A 45 -13.30 -7.78 3.82
N LEU A 46 -14.26 -8.70 4.00
CA LEU A 46 -14.26 -9.99 3.33
C LEU A 46 -14.17 -9.85 1.80
N THR A 47 -14.95 -8.94 1.23
CA THR A 47 -14.99 -8.70 -0.21
C THR A 47 -13.66 -8.15 -0.71
N MET A 48 -13.07 -7.18 -0.01
CA MET A 48 -11.78 -6.61 -0.40
C MET A 48 -10.63 -7.60 -0.25
N MET A 49 -10.66 -8.47 0.77
CA MET A 49 -9.67 -9.54 0.91
C MET A 49 -9.72 -10.50 -0.29
N LYS A 50 -10.93 -10.84 -0.77
CA LYS A 50 -11.10 -11.62 -2.01
C LYS A 50 -10.61 -10.88 -3.25
N VAL A 51 -10.85 -9.56 -3.35
CA VAL A 51 -10.34 -8.75 -4.46
C VAL A 51 -8.81 -8.70 -4.45
N LEU A 52 -8.19 -8.54 -3.28
CA LEU A 52 -6.73 -8.57 -3.13
C LEU A 52 -6.14 -9.93 -3.49
N GLU A 53 -6.84 -11.02 -3.16
CA GLU A 53 -6.46 -12.38 -3.56
C GLU A 53 -6.54 -12.54 -5.08
N GLN A 54 -7.65 -12.12 -5.71
CA GLN A 54 -7.82 -12.14 -7.17
C GLN A 54 -6.78 -11.30 -7.91
N LYS A 55 -6.39 -10.14 -7.35
CA LYS A 55 -5.32 -9.29 -7.87
C LYS A 55 -3.91 -9.85 -7.59
N GLY A 56 -3.80 -10.92 -6.80
CA GLY A 56 -2.53 -11.56 -6.46
C GLY A 56 -1.64 -10.74 -5.54
N TYR A 57 -2.21 -9.89 -4.66
CA TYR A 57 -1.50 -9.17 -3.60
C TYR A 57 -1.45 -9.93 -2.28
N VAL A 58 -2.36 -10.88 -2.09
CA VAL A 58 -2.38 -11.78 -0.93
C VAL A 58 -2.58 -13.22 -1.38
N ARG A 59 -2.09 -14.16 -0.57
CA ARG A 59 -2.41 -15.59 -0.69
C ARG A 59 -3.25 -16.00 0.50
N LYS A 60 -4.25 -16.83 0.23
CA LYS A 60 -5.15 -17.40 1.23
C LYS A 60 -4.76 -18.86 1.50
N THR A 61 -4.66 -19.23 2.77
CA THR A 61 -4.39 -20.59 3.22
C THR A 61 -5.40 -20.99 4.30
N LEU A 62 -5.73 -22.27 4.37
CA LEU A 62 -6.56 -22.81 5.46
C LEU A 62 -5.64 -23.31 6.58
N VAL A 63 -5.77 -22.74 7.77
CA VAL A 63 -5.03 -23.12 8.98
C VAL A 63 -6.05 -23.37 10.09
N ASP A 64 -6.08 -24.58 10.66
CA ASP A 64 -7.00 -24.97 11.74
C ASP A 64 -8.47 -24.55 11.52
N ARG A 65 -8.95 -24.71 10.26
CA ARG A 65 -10.29 -24.34 9.77
C ARG A 65 -10.55 -22.84 9.60
N ALA A 66 -9.57 -21.98 9.86
CA ALA A 66 -9.64 -20.55 9.59
C ALA A 66 -8.94 -20.20 8.26
N HIS A 67 -9.53 -19.26 7.52
CA HIS A 67 -8.88 -18.68 6.35
C HIS A 67 -7.92 -17.58 6.79
N VAL A 68 -6.62 -17.86 6.66
CA VAL A 68 -5.53 -16.93 6.94
C VAL A 68 -4.99 -16.39 5.63
N TYR A 69 -4.69 -15.10 5.59
CA TYR A 69 -4.14 -14.41 4.44
C TYR A 69 -2.74 -13.90 4.75
N LYS A 70 -1.85 -13.95 3.74
CA LYS A 70 -0.50 -13.42 3.81
C LYS A 70 -0.20 -12.52 2.61
N PRO A 71 0.60 -11.45 2.75
CA PRO A 71 1.10 -10.70 1.60
C PRO A 71 1.85 -11.63 0.64
N SER A 72 1.54 -11.54 -0.66
CA SER A 72 2.24 -12.31 -1.69
C SER A 72 3.42 -11.53 -2.31
N ARG A 73 3.43 -10.20 -2.11
CA ARG A 73 4.42 -9.27 -2.67
C ARG A 73 5.05 -8.41 -1.56
N PRO A 74 6.35 -8.09 -1.65
CA PRO A 74 7.00 -7.18 -0.71
C PRO A 74 6.33 -5.80 -0.68
N ARG A 75 6.19 -5.21 0.51
CA ARG A 75 5.59 -3.88 0.70
C ARG A 75 6.23 -2.83 -0.22
N GLN A 76 7.56 -2.81 -0.30
CA GLN A 76 8.30 -1.83 -1.10
C GLN A 76 7.99 -1.96 -2.60
N GLN A 77 7.80 -3.18 -3.11
CA GLN A 77 7.44 -3.41 -4.51
C GLN A 77 6.04 -2.86 -4.82
N VAL A 78 5.07 -3.11 -3.94
CA VAL A 78 3.69 -2.63 -4.10
C VAL A 78 3.65 -1.11 -4.03
N VAL A 79 4.29 -0.51 -3.02
CA VAL A 79 4.37 0.95 -2.86
C VAL A 79 5.06 1.58 -4.07
N GLY A 80 6.19 1.03 -4.52
CA GLY A 80 6.90 1.52 -5.69
C GLY A 80 6.05 1.49 -6.96
N ALA A 81 5.25 0.44 -7.17
CA ALA A 81 4.31 0.36 -8.28
C ALA A 81 3.21 1.43 -8.19
N MET A 82 2.69 1.69 -7.00
CA MET A 82 1.70 2.76 -6.78
C MET A 82 2.28 4.15 -7.04
N VAL A 83 3.52 4.41 -6.61
CA VAL A 83 4.21 5.68 -6.89
C VAL A 83 4.41 5.87 -8.40
N ARG A 84 4.85 4.83 -9.12
CA ARG A 84 4.99 4.89 -10.58
C ARG A 84 3.67 5.17 -11.28
N ASP A 85 2.61 4.45 -10.91
CA ASP A 85 1.25 4.68 -11.45
C ASP A 85 0.75 6.12 -11.18
N PHE A 86 1.05 6.67 -10.00
CA PHE A 86 0.71 8.04 -9.68
C PHE A 86 1.50 9.05 -10.52
N VAL A 87 2.83 8.88 -10.63
CA VAL A 87 3.70 9.75 -11.43
C VAL A 87 3.26 9.74 -12.90
N GLU A 88 2.97 8.55 -13.44
CA GLU A 88 2.49 8.41 -14.81
C GLU A 88 1.19 9.18 -15.03
N ARG A 89 0.21 9.02 -14.13
CA ARG A 89 -1.12 9.60 -14.30
C ARG A 89 -1.24 11.10 -14.02
N VAL A 90 -0.36 11.64 -13.17
CA VAL A 90 -0.46 13.02 -12.67
C VAL A 90 0.61 13.93 -13.27
N PHE A 91 1.76 13.38 -13.63
CA PHE A 91 2.90 14.14 -14.14
C PHE A 91 3.41 13.60 -15.49
N ASP A 92 2.60 12.79 -16.20
CA ASP A 92 2.94 12.22 -17.52
C ASP A 92 4.32 11.53 -17.53
N GLY A 93 4.61 10.81 -16.45
CA GLY A 93 5.86 10.05 -16.28
C GLY A 93 7.04 10.87 -15.74
N ALA A 94 6.92 12.20 -15.64
CA ALA A 94 7.96 13.06 -15.10
C ALA A 94 8.01 13.00 -13.56
N SER A 95 9.07 12.42 -13.00
CA SER A 95 9.27 12.32 -11.54
C SER A 95 9.75 13.63 -10.91
N ARG A 96 10.42 14.50 -11.67
CA ARG A 96 11.00 15.76 -11.17
C ARG A 96 9.96 16.71 -10.55
N PRO A 97 8.80 16.99 -11.17
CA PRO A 97 7.76 17.83 -10.57
C PRO A 97 7.28 17.32 -9.21
N LEU A 98 7.10 16.00 -9.04
CA LEU A 98 6.74 15.41 -7.76
C LEU A 98 7.78 15.72 -6.68
N LEU A 99 9.07 15.55 -6.98
CA LEU A 99 10.15 15.85 -6.05
C LEU A 99 10.17 17.33 -5.65
N VAL A 100 9.99 18.23 -6.61
CA VAL A 100 9.91 19.68 -6.35
C VAL A 100 8.74 20.00 -5.42
N HIS A 101 7.56 19.42 -5.67
CA HIS A 101 6.40 19.60 -4.79
C HIS A 101 6.65 19.08 -3.38
N LEU A 102 7.19 17.88 -3.23
CA LEU A 102 7.49 17.30 -1.92
C LEU A 102 8.49 18.15 -1.13
N VAL A 103 9.55 18.67 -1.77
CA VAL A 103 10.53 19.52 -1.10
C VAL A 103 9.94 20.89 -0.73
N LYS A 104 9.06 21.46 -1.56
CA LYS A 104 8.42 22.75 -1.28
C LYS A 104 7.37 22.67 -0.17
N ASP A 105 6.54 21.63 -0.17
CA ASP A 105 5.44 21.47 0.79
C ASP A 105 5.91 20.92 2.14
N THR A 106 7.07 20.26 2.19
CA THR A 106 7.60 19.69 3.44
C THR A 106 8.59 20.67 4.10
N ARG A 107 8.32 21.08 5.34
CA ARG A 107 9.36 21.68 6.19
C ARG A 107 10.35 20.61 6.60
N LEU A 108 11.35 20.36 5.75
CA LEU A 108 12.44 19.43 6.05
C LEU A 108 13.33 20.05 7.13
N THR A 109 13.58 19.28 8.19
CA THR A 109 14.67 19.59 9.12
C THR A 109 16.02 19.39 8.42
N ASP A 110 17.08 20.03 8.91
CA ASP A 110 18.43 19.86 8.36
C ASP A 110 18.87 18.39 8.33
N LYS A 111 18.46 17.61 9.34
CA LYS A 111 18.71 16.17 9.42
C LYS A 111 18.01 15.39 8.30
N GLN A 112 16.74 15.71 8.02
CA GLN A 112 16.00 15.08 6.92
C GLN A 112 16.56 15.48 5.57
N ARG A 113 16.96 16.75 5.40
CA ARG A 113 17.62 17.23 4.18
C ARG A 113 18.93 16.47 3.93
N ALA A 114 19.78 16.34 4.93
CA ALA A 114 21.04 15.61 4.82
C ALA A 114 20.83 14.12 4.50
N ALA A 115 19.82 13.49 5.09
CA ALA A 115 19.47 12.10 4.80
C ALA A 115 18.99 11.91 3.35
N ILE A 116 18.16 12.83 2.83
CA ILE A 116 17.68 12.78 1.44
C ILE A 116 18.83 12.96 0.46
N LEU A 117 19.74 13.91 0.70
CA LEU A 117 20.90 14.14 -0.17
C LEU A 117 21.80 12.90 -0.24
N ARG A 118 22.09 12.25 0.89
CA ARG A 118 22.85 10.99 0.90
C ARG A 118 22.17 9.89 0.09
N LEU A 119 20.85 9.75 0.20
CA LEU A 119 20.10 8.77 -0.59
C LEU A 119 20.11 9.06 -2.09
N ILE A 120 20.21 10.33 -2.50
CA ILE A 120 20.38 10.72 -3.91
C ILE A 120 21.77 10.33 -4.39
N ASP A 121 22.80 10.66 -3.61
CA ASP A 121 24.20 10.35 -3.93
C ASP A 121 24.44 8.82 -4.00
N GLU A 122 23.78 8.04 -3.14
CA GLU A 122 23.83 6.57 -3.15
C GLU A 122 23.02 5.93 -4.29
N ALA A 123 22.08 6.68 -4.88
CA ALA A 123 21.22 6.22 -5.97
C ALA A 123 21.74 6.60 -7.36
N GLU A 124 22.73 7.50 -7.44
CA GLU A 124 23.52 7.70 -8.66
C GLU A 124 24.49 6.50 -8.84
N PRO A 125 24.50 5.84 -10.01
CA PRO A 125 25.49 4.80 -10.32
C PRO A 125 26.89 5.38 -10.55
#